data_AF-A0A556VZW8-F1
#
_entry.id   AF-A0A556VZW8-F1
#
_cell.length_a   1.000
_cell.length_b   1.000
_cell.length_c   1.000
_cell.angle_alpha   90.00
_cell.angle_beta   90.00
_cell.angle_gamma   90.00
#
_symmetry.space_group_name_H-M   'P 1'
#
loop_
_entity.id
_entity.type
_entity.pdbx_description
1 polymer ?
#
loop_
_entity_poly.entity_id
_entity_poly.type
_entity_poly.pdbx_seq_one_letter_code
_entity_poly.pdbx_strand_id
1 'polypeptide(L)'
;MPELPGRVLEATYVDRTDALFFITHDILHEEQLDISLVRNGQLLDRLSIGQMCQPAEFGTLTQIEARRFTFTFPAEVTWALTVNQTPRFTLPNLRSAVSRLHLWQRYFALTKCASS
;
A
#
# COMPACT_ATOMS: atom_id res chain seq x y z
N MET A 1 17.86 20.44 -8.16
CA MET A 1 18.71 19.29 -7.77
C MET A 1 18.29 18.12 -8.64
N PRO A 2 19.19 17.20 -9.02
CA PRO A 2 18.78 16.03 -9.80
C PRO A 2 17.91 15.12 -8.93
N GLU A 3 16.78 14.70 -9.47
CA GLU A 3 16.00 13.58 -8.95
C GLU A 3 16.80 12.30 -9.22
N LEU A 4 17.14 11.55 -8.18
CA LEU A 4 17.74 10.22 -8.32
C LEU A 4 16.62 9.21 -8.08
N PRO A 5 15.94 8.71 -9.13
CA PRO A 5 14.80 7.82 -8.94
C PRO A 5 15.25 6.48 -8.34
N GLY A 6 15.01 6.29 -7.04
CA GLY A 6 15.20 5.04 -6.33
C GLY A 6 13.87 4.41 -5.91
N ARG A 7 13.88 3.09 -5.68
CA ARG A 7 12.78 2.36 -5.05
C ARG A 7 13.34 1.48 -3.95
N VAL A 8 12.71 1.50 -2.78
CA VAL A 8 13.12 0.72 -1.61
C VAL A 8 12.01 -0.28 -1.28
N LEU A 9 12.37 -1.54 -1.07
CA LEU A 9 11.45 -2.55 -0.55
C LEU A 9 11.43 -2.46 0.97
N GLU A 10 10.38 -1.89 1.53
CA GLU A 10 10.25 -1.68 2.97
C GLU A 10 9.79 -2.93 3.71
N ALA A 11 8.82 -3.63 3.13
CA ALA A 11 8.30 -4.86 3.69
C ALA A 11 7.75 -5.78 2.62
N THR A 12 7.75 -7.07 2.95
CA THR A 12 7.10 -8.09 2.16
C THR A 12 6.34 -9.05 3.05
N TYR A 13 5.21 -9.55 2.55
CA TYR A 13 4.55 -10.72 3.09
C TYR A 13 4.39 -11.73 1.96
N VAL A 14 4.77 -12.98 2.20
CA VAL A 14 4.66 -14.06 1.21
C VAL A 14 3.92 -15.23 1.87
N ASP A 15 2.84 -15.67 1.24
CA ASP A 15 2.18 -16.94 1.51
C ASP A 15 2.36 -17.92 0.32
N ARG A 16 1.65 -19.05 0.33
CA ARG A 16 1.78 -20.09 -0.70
C ARG A 16 1.61 -19.56 -2.13
N THR A 17 0.72 -18.61 -2.34
CA THR A 17 0.38 -18.10 -3.68
C THR A 17 0.48 -16.59 -3.79
N ASP A 18 0.39 -15.88 -2.67
CA ASP A 18 0.25 -14.44 -2.59
C ASP A 18 1.54 -13.81 -2.07
N ALA A 19 1.99 -12.74 -2.72
CA ALA A 19 3.05 -11.87 -2.25
C ALA A 19 2.55 -10.42 -2.20
N LEU A 20 2.73 -9.77 -1.05
CA LEU A 20 2.49 -8.35 -0.85
C LEU A 20 3.83 -7.64 -0.78
N PHE A 21 3.99 -6.59 -1.59
CA PHE A 21 5.17 -5.73 -1.59
C PHE A 21 4.78 -4.32 -1.17
N PHE A 22 5.54 -3.77 -0.23
CA PHE A 22 5.45 -2.40 0.25
C PHE A 22 6.71 -1.67 -0.24
N ILE A 23 6.55 -0.77 -1.21
CA ILE A 23 7.67 -0.14 -1.91
C ILE A 23 7.55 1.37 -1.77
N THR A 24 8.55 2.01 -1.19
CA THR A 24 8.69 3.47 -1.18
C THR A 24 9.51 3.93 -2.37
N HIS A 25 9.27 5.18 -2.79
CA HIS A 25 10.07 5.85 -3.80
C HIS A 25 11.03 6.82 -3.11
N ASP A 26 12.31 6.73 -3.47
CA ASP A 26 13.35 7.63 -2.96
C ASP A 26 13.36 8.91 -3.81
N ILE A 27 12.24 9.64 -3.80
CA ILE A 27 12.08 10.92 -4.46
C ILE A 27 11.89 11.97 -3.36
N LEU A 28 12.83 12.89 -3.26
CA LEU A 28 12.79 14.00 -2.30
C LEU A 28 11.44 14.73 -2.36
N HIS A 29 10.72 14.73 -1.24
CA HIS A 29 9.42 15.38 -1.04
C HIS A 29 8.20 14.73 -1.72
N GLU A 30 8.39 13.60 -2.40
CA GLU A 30 7.32 12.75 -2.94
C GLU A 30 7.33 11.40 -2.22
N GLU A 31 6.90 11.43 -0.95
CA GLU A 31 6.79 10.22 -0.15
C GLU A 31 5.57 9.42 -0.60
N GLN A 32 5.81 8.45 -1.48
CA GLN A 32 4.81 7.53 -2.00
C GLN A 32 5.14 6.11 -1.57
N LEU A 33 4.14 5.40 -1.05
CA LEU A 33 4.16 3.98 -0.77
C LEU A 33 3.27 3.24 -1.77
N ASP A 34 3.87 2.45 -2.65
CA ASP A 34 3.18 1.47 -3.49
C ASP A 34 2.95 0.17 -2.70
N ILE A 35 1.70 -0.30 -2.66
CA ILE A 35 1.35 -1.63 -2.15
C ILE A 35 0.89 -2.47 -3.33
N SER A 36 1.60 -3.55 -3.61
CA SER A 36 1.31 -4.46 -4.74
C SER A 36 0.98 -5.86 -4.25
N LEU A 37 -0.12 -6.43 -4.73
CA LEU A 37 -0.46 -7.85 -4.55
C LEU A 37 -0.13 -8.62 -5.82
N VAL A 38 0.77 -9.58 -5.70
CA VAL A 38 1.09 -10.57 -6.73
C VAL A 38 0.52 -11.91 -6.30
N ARG A 39 -0.26 -12.57 -7.15
CA ARG A 39 -0.76 -13.94 -6.91
C ARG A 39 -0.37 -14.83 -8.05
N ASN A 40 0.28 -15.97 -7.76
CA ASN A 40 0.79 -16.90 -8.77
C ASN A 40 1.63 -16.19 -9.86
N GLY A 41 2.44 -15.22 -9.45
CA GLY A 41 3.28 -14.42 -10.35
C GLY A 41 2.56 -13.32 -11.14
N GLN A 42 1.24 -13.15 -10.98
CA GLN A 42 0.47 -12.10 -11.65
C GLN A 42 0.16 -10.94 -10.69
N LEU A 43 0.43 -9.70 -11.12
CA LEU A 43 0.01 -8.50 -10.38
C LEU A 43 -1.51 -8.35 -10.46
N LEU A 44 -2.21 -8.50 -9.32
CA LEU A 44 -3.67 -8.46 -9.26
C LEU A 44 -4.24 -7.11 -8.82
N ASP A 45 -3.53 -6.41 -7.94
CA ASP A 45 -3.96 -5.11 -7.43
C ASP A 45 -2.72 -4.33 -7.01
N ARG A 46 -2.76 -3.02 -7.26
CA ARG A 46 -1.73 -2.06 -6.82
C ARG A 46 -2.45 -0.80 -6.38
N LEU A 47 -2.11 -0.33 -5.19
CA LEU A 47 -2.44 1.02 -4.76
C LEU A 47 -1.17 1.79 -4.46
N SER A 48 -1.29 3.11 -4.46
CA SER A 48 -0.26 4.00 -3.93
C SER A 48 -0.89 4.91 -2.88
N ILE A 49 -0.20 5.14 -1.78
CA ILE A 49 -0.53 6.13 -0.76
C ILE A 49 0.57 7.17 -0.80
N GLY A 50 0.25 8.46 -0.81
CA GLY A 50 1.26 9.49 -0.71
C GLY A 50 0.69 10.84 -0.31
N GLN A 51 1.55 11.70 0.24
CA GLN A 51 1.26 13.12 0.42
C GLN A 51 2.46 13.94 -0.03
N MET A 52 2.18 15.05 -0.71
CA MET A 52 3.22 16.00 -1.07
C MET A 52 3.78 16.67 0.19
N CYS A 53 5.11 16.84 0.24
CA CYS A 53 5.79 17.72 1.19
C CYS A 53 5.71 17.31 2.67
N GLN A 54 5.68 16.01 3.00
CA GLN A 54 5.92 15.53 4.37
C GLN A 54 6.95 14.41 4.36
N PRO A 55 8.02 14.46 5.18
CA PRO A 55 8.90 13.31 5.36
C PRO A 55 8.11 12.12 5.88
N ALA A 56 8.35 10.93 5.33
CA ALA A 56 7.65 9.72 5.71
C ALA A 56 8.67 8.60 5.89
N GLU A 57 8.49 7.84 6.96
CA GLU A 57 9.18 6.57 7.15
C GLU A 57 8.12 5.48 7.16
N PHE A 58 8.41 4.35 6.51
CA PHE A 58 7.57 3.17 6.63
C PHE A 58 7.77 2.56 8.01
N GLY A 59 6.72 2.54 8.82
CA GLY A 59 6.77 1.85 10.12
C GLY A 59 6.61 0.34 9.97
N THR A 60 6.69 -0.38 11.09
CA THR A 60 6.62 -1.85 11.09
C THR A 60 5.32 -2.39 10.50
N LEU A 61 5.45 -3.32 9.52
CA LEU A 61 4.34 -4.14 9.05
C LEU A 61 4.00 -5.20 10.09
N THR A 62 2.81 -5.11 10.70
CA THR A 62 2.31 -6.08 11.66
C THR A 62 1.17 -6.88 11.04
N GLN A 63 1.28 -8.21 11.03
CA GLN A 63 0.16 -9.08 10.70
C GLN A 63 -0.71 -9.30 11.94
N ILE A 64 -1.96 -8.83 11.92
CA ILE A 64 -2.88 -8.93 13.06
C ILE A 64 -3.83 -10.12 12.96
N GLU A 65 -4.14 -10.57 11.74
CA GLU A 65 -4.94 -11.78 11.47
C GLU A 65 -4.47 -12.42 10.15
N ALA A 66 -5.05 -13.55 9.76
CA ALA A 66 -4.84 -14.09 8.42
C ALA A 66 -5.19 -13.04 7.36
N ARG A 67 -4.20 -12.63 6.57
CA ARG A 67 -4.38 -11.66 5.45
C ARG A 67 -4.83 -10.27 5.88
N ARG A 68 -4.66 -9.91 7.15
CA ARG A 68 -4.95 -8.59 7.70
C ARG A 68 -3.69 -8.01 8.35
N PHE A 69 -3.33 -6.81 7.92
CA PHE A 69 -2.07 -6.16 8.30
C PHE A 69 -2.33 -4.74 8.76
N THR A 70 -1.45 -4.24 9.62
CA THR A 70 -1.38 -2.84 10.00
C THR A 70 0.03 -2.31 9.82
N PHE A 71 0.15 -1.06 9.41
CA PHE A 71 1.42 -0.35 9.26
C PHE A 71 1.16 1.16 9.37
N THR A 72 2.21 1.94 9.56
CA THR A 72 2.12 3.41 9.61
C THR A 72 2.80 4.03 8.40
N PHE A 73 2.09 4.94 7.71
CA PHE A 73 2.61 5.69 6.55
C PHE A 73 1.61 6.78 6.10
N PRO A 74 2.00 7.96 5.63
CA PRO A 74 3.18 8.67 6.08
C PRO A 74 3.04 9.04 7.57
N ALA A 75 4.17 9.14 8.28
CA ALA A 75 4.22 9.48 9.71
C ALA A 75 3.32 8.58 10.60
N GLU A 76 2.65 9.14 11.61
CA GLU A 76 1.83 8.40 12.59
C GLU A 76 0.47 7.91 12.07
N VAL A 77 0.20 8.02 10.76
CA VAL A 77 -1.05 7.53 10.19
C VAL A 77 -1.02 6.01 10.12
N THR A 78 -1.77 5.37 11.01
CA THR A 78 -1.96 3.92 10.99
C THR A 78 -2.99 3.52 9.93
N TRP A 79 -2.63 2.55 9.10
CA TRP A 79 -3.51 1.91 8.14
C TRP A 79 -3.77 0.47 8.53
N ALA A 80 -4.98 0.00 8.20
CA ALA A 80 -5.31 -1.42 8.15
C ALA A 80 -5.52 -1.86 6.70
N LEU A 81 -4.80 -2.91 6.29
CA LEU A 81 -4.88 -3.55 4.99
C LEU A 81 -5.52 -4.93 5.15
N THR A 82 -6.53 -5.24 4.35
CA THR A 82 -7.14 -6.57 4.29
C THR A 82 -7.07 -7.12 2.87
N VAL A 83 -6.50 -8.31 2.70
CA VAL A 83 -6.39 -8.98 1.41
C VAL A 83 -7.51 -10.01 1.24
N ASN A 84 -8.28 -9.84 0.17
CA ASN A 84 -9.38 -10.71 -0.20
C ASN A 84 -8.89 -11.84 -1.13
N GLN A 85 -9.50 -13.01 -0.99
CA GLN A 85 -9.28 -14.14 -1.92
C GLN A 85 -9.91 -13.86 -3.29
N THR A 86 -11.07 -13.23 -3.33
CA THR A 86 -11.78 -12.85 -4.55
C THR A 86 -11.83 -11.33 -4.70
N PRO A 87 -11.89 -10.80 -5.94
CA PRO A 87 -11.98 -9.37 -6.13
C PRO A 87 -13.33 -8.86 -5.62
N ARG A 88 -13.31 -7.74 -4.91
CA ARG A 88 -14.52 -6.98 -4.60
C ARG A 88 -14.75 -5.92 -5.67
N PHE A 89 -15.98 -5.83 -6.16
CA PHE A 89 -16.36 -4.76 -7.07
C PHE A 89 -16.71 -3.51 -6.28
N THR A 90 -16.11 -2.39 -6.65
CA THR A 90 -16.24 -1.13 -5.92
C THR A 90 -16.26 0.04 -6.87
N LEU A 91 -17.07 1.07 -6.56
CA LEU A 91 -17.04 2.31 -7.31
C LEU A 91 -15.69 3.05 -7.10
N PRO A 92 -15.13 3.68 -8.15
CA PRO A 92 -13.92 4.48 -8.03
C PRO A 92 -14.16 5.64 -7.06
N ASN A 93 -13.25 5.85 -6.10
CA ASN A 93 -13.23 7.07 -5.30
C ASN A 93 -12.11 7.97 -5.81
N LEU A 94 -12.46 8.96 -6.64
CA LEU A 94 -11.49 9.86 -7.27
C LEU A 94 -10.97 10.97 -6.34
N ARG A 95 -11.43 11.02 -5.07
CA ARG A 95 -11.06 12.03 -4.09
C ARG A 95 -10.14 11.52 -2.98
N SER A 96 -9.75 10.25 -2.99
CA SER A 96 -8.82 9.71 -1.98
C SER A 96 -7.36 9.97 -2.35
N ALA A 97 -6.50 10.16 -1.35
CA ALA A 97 -5.04 10.12 -1.48
C ALA A 97 -4.49 8.72 -1.86
N VAL A 98 -5.36 7.85 -2.38
CA VAL A 98 -5.07 6.48 -2.78
C VAL A 98 -5.34 6.37 -4.28
N SER A 99 -4.28 6.22 -5.08
CA SER A 99 -4.37 5.86 -6.50
C SER A 99 -4.35 4.34 -6.66
N ARG A 100 -5.00 3.79 -7.70
CA ARG A 100 -5.05 2.33 -7.93
C ARG A 100 -4.92 1.98 -9.41
N LEU A 101 -4.27 0.85 -9.68
CA LEU A 101 -4.11 0.30 -11.03
C LEU A 101 -5.44 -0.21 -11.62
N HIS A 102 -6.24 -0.92 -10.82
CA HIS A 102 -7.58 -1.39 -11.22
C HIS A 102 -8.64 -0.73 -10.33
N LEU A 103 -9.42 0.18 -10.93
CA LEU A 103 -10.39 0.99 -10.18
C LEU A 103 -11.63 0.20 -9.73
N TRP A 104 -11.98 -0.86 -10.48
CA TRP A 104 -13.27 -1.55 -10.40
C TRP A 104 -13.19 -2.92 -9.71
N GLN A 105 -12.01 -3.56 -9.68
CA GLN A 105 -11.76 -4.85 -9.02
C GLN A 105 -10.66 -4.66 -8.00
N ARG A 106 -10.99 -4.85 -6.72
CA ARG A 106 -10.06 -4.66 -5.61
C ARG A 106 -9.83 -5.97 -4.89
N TYR A 107 -8.57 -6.39 -4.82
CA TYR A 107 -8.15 -7.52 -4.02
C TYR A 107 -7.72 -7.12 -2.62
N PHE A 108 -7.42 -5.84 -2.37
CA PHE A 108 -7.22 -5.37 -0.99
C PHE A 108 -8.02 -4.12 -0.65
N ALA A 109 -8.54 -4.10 0.57
CA ALA A 109 -9.15 -2.95 1.20
C ALA A 109 -8.13 -2.27 2.10
N LEU A 110 -8.10 -0.94 2.05
CA LEU A 110 -7.21 -0.11 2.86
C LEU A 110 -8.08 0.90 3.62
N THR A 111 -7.95 0.95 4.94
CA THR A 111 -8.71 1.85 5.80
C THR A 111 -7.78 2.56 6.76
N LYS A 112 -7.93 3.89 6.89
CA LYS A 112 -7.22 4.67 7.90
C LYS A 112 -7.80 4.31 9.27
N CYS A 113 -6.95 3.95 10.23
CA CYS A 113 -7.38 3.78 11.62
C CYS A 113 -7.68 5.17 12.21
N ALA A 114 -8.72 5.28 13.02
CA ALA A 114 -9.00 6.54 13.72
C ALA A 114 -7.82 6.83 14.67
N SER A 115 -7.22 8.00 14.54
CA SER A 115 -6.30 8.55 15.54
C SER A 115 -7.13 8.97 16.75
N SER A 116 -6.92 8.29 17.87
CA SER A 116 -7.52 8.58 19.18
C SER A 116 -7.08 9.92 19.73
#